data_AF-A0A0C2MJD1-F1
#
_entry.id   AF-A0A0C2MJD1-F1
#
_cell.length_a   1.000
_cell.length_b   1.000
_cell.length_c   1.000
_cell.angle_alpha   90.00
_cell.angle_beta   90.00
_cell.angle_gamma   90.00
#
_symmetry.space_group_name_H-M   'P 1'
#
loop_
_entity.id
_entity.type
_entity.pdbx_description
1 polymer ?
#
loop_
_entity_poly.entity_id
_entity_poly.type
_entity_poly.pdbx_seq_one_letter_code
_entity_poly.pdbx_strand_id
1 'polypeptide(L)'
;MLDTAQDLQRYVGYFESVEAYLQAAIFAETNELEYRKIIVGYEQAGEMMSIVDASQAIVCIQSAIDICVKHGDINVAIQKCMEYGYKIFKSTKDKQKRDEFWDQGKRLRVEHKIPHSCVITKFEERKYYFDCQKVKEDIRKFNVEEEIDGRVIIKHKSLCRKCIGPYNQLCDYFDEIAEEYHKYL
;
A
#
# COMPACT_ATOMS: atom_id res chain seq x y z
N MET A 1 26.83 22.36 8.16
CA MET A 1 27.60 21.34 8.91
C MET A 1 26.73 20.63 9.95
N LEU A 2 25.95 21.35 10.77
CA LEU A 2 24.97 20.72 11.69
C LEU A 2 23.82 20.02 10.93
N ASP A 3 23.24 20.67 9.92
CA ASP A 3 22.17 20.06 9.10
C ASP A 3 22.67 18.79 8.38
N THR A 4 23.89 18.84 7.82
CA THR A 4 24.52 17.68 7.17
C THR A 4 24.77 16.51 8.14
N ALA A 5 25.15 16.80 9.38
CA ALA A 5 25.36 15.76 10.40
C ALA A 5 24.03 15.18 10.91
N GLN A 6 22.98 16.00 11.04
CA GLN A 6 21.63 15.55 11.37
C GLN A 6 21.02 14.73 10.24
N ASP A 7 21.20 15.13 8.99
CA ASP A 7 20.79 14.38 7.81
C ASP A 7 21.53 13.05 7.71
N LEU A 8 22.85 13.03 7.94
CA LEU A 8 23.65 11.80 8.00
C LEU A 8 23.22 10.88 9.15
N GLN A 9 23.00 11.42 10.35
CA GLN A 9 22.58 10.63 11.50
C GLN A 9 21.16 10.07 11.33
N ARG A 10 20.26 10.85 10.73
CA ARG A 10 18.92 10.40 10.33
C ARG A 10 19.02 9.29 9.29
N TYR A 11 19.90 9.44 8.30
CA TYR A 11 20.14 8.45 7.24
C TYR A 11 20.75 7.14 7.77
N VAL A 12 21.69 7.21 8.72
CA VAL A 12 22.25 6.04 9.42
C VAL A 12 21.14 5.34 10.23
N GLY A 13 20.32 6.09 10.97
CA GLY A 13 19.18 5.53 11.69
C GLY A 13 18.14 4.87 10.77
N TYR A 14 17.95 5.39 9.55
CA TYR A 14 17.11 4.75 8.53
C TYR A 14 17.65 3.37 8.13
N PHE A 15 18.95 3.25 7.86
CA PHE A 15 19.55 1.96 7.49
C PHE A 15 19.48 0.93 8.60
N GLU A 16 19.83 1.31 9.83
CA GLU A 16 19.74 0.40 11.00
C GLU A 16 18.29 -0.09 11.22
N SER A 17 17.32 0.80 11.03
CA SER A 17 15.90 0.44 11.13
C SER A 17 15.46 -0.50 10.01
N VAL A 18 15.89 -0.25 8.76
CA VAL A 18 15.58 -1.14 7.63
C VAL A 18 16.19 -2.52 7.86
N GLU A 19 17.45 -2.58 8.29
CA GLU A 19 18.14 -3.82 8.60
C GLU A 19 17.41 -4.59 9.70
N ALA A 20 16.99 -3.92 10.78
CA ALA A 20 16.24 -4.55 11.86
C ALA A 20 14.90 -5.16 11.37
N TYR A 21 14.12 -4.43 10.58
CA TYR A 21 12.87 -4.94 10.02
C TYR A 21 13.11 -6.12 9.06
N LEU A 22 14.12 -6.02 8.20
CA LEU A 22 14.44 -7.06 7.22
C LEU A 22 14.95 -8.32 7.91
N GLN A 23 15.86 -8.20 8.88
CA GLN A 23 16.35 -9.32 9.68
C GLN A 23 15.22 -9.97 10.47
N ALA A 24 14.32 -9.19 11.06
CA ALA A 24 13.15 -9.72 11.76
C ALA A 24 12.20 -10.48 10.82
N ALA A 25 11.96 -9.97 9.61
CA ALA A 25 11.14 -10.63 8.59
C ALA A 25 11.78 -11.95 8.14
N ILE A 26 13.06 -11.94 7.80
CA ILE A 26 13.82 -13.13 7.37
C ILE A 26 13.85 -14.17 8.48
N PHE A 27 14.10 -13.76 9.73
CA PHE A 27 14.08 -14.66 10.88
C PHE A 27 12.70 -15.28 11.06
N ALA A 28 11.64 -14.48 11.00
CA ALA A 28 10.27 -14.95 11.13
C ALA A 28 9.88 -15.91 10.00
N GLU A 29 10.31 -15.65 8.76
CA GLU A 29 10.10 -16.54 7.62
C GLU A 29 10.86 -17.86 7.76
N THR A 30 12.14 -17.80 8.11
CA THR A 30 12.99 -18.98 8.30
C THR A 30 12.46 -19.90 9.40
N ASN A 31 11.80 -19.34 10.41
CA ASN A 31 11.24 -20.08 11.55
C ASN A 31 9.73 -20.32 11.41
N GLU A 32 9.15 -20.11 10.22
CA GLU A 32 7.72 -20.34 9.94
C GLU A 32 6.77 -19.68 10.96
N LEU A 33 7.13 -18.49 11.42
CA LEU A 33 6.30 -17.71 12.32
C LEU A 33 5.04 -17.19 11.59
N GLU A 34 4.15 -16.57 12.37
CA GLU A 34 2.91 -16.00 11.87
C GLU A 34 3.16 -15.07 10.66
N TYR A 35 2.61 -15.45 9.50
CA TYR A 35 3.02 -14.89 8.21
C TYR A 35 2.63 -13.43 8.02
N ARG A 36 1.60 -12.93 8.72
CA ARG A 36 1.23 -11.50 8.65
C ARG A 36 2.29 -10.63 9.30
N LYS A 37 2.94 -11.08 10.38
CA LYS A 37 4.10 -10.40 10.95
C LYS A 37 5.28 -10.37 9.96
N ILE A 38 5.50 -11.44 9.20
CA ILE A 38 6.55 -11.47 8.17
C ILE A 38 6.26 -10.41 7.10
N ILE A 39 5.02 -10.38 6.59
CA ILE A 39 4.57 -9.38 5.62
C ILE A 39 4.82 -7.97 6.15
N VAL A 40 4.39 -7.65 7.38
CA VAL A 40 4.60 -6.33 7.98
C VAL A 40 6.08 -5.95 8.02
N GLY A 41 6.97 -6.87 8.40
CA GLY A 41 8.41 -6.62 8.41
C GLY A 41 8.95 -6.23 7.03
N TYR A 42 8.59 -6.99 5.99
CA TYR A 42 8.98 -6.66 4.62
C TYR A 42 8.38 -5.34 4.12
N GLU A 43 7.12 -5.03 4.47
CA GLU A 43 6.47 -3.79 4.06
C GLU A 43 7.14 -2.56 4.70
N GLN A 44 7.46 -2.63 5.99
CA GLN A 44 8.16 -1.55 6.71
C GLN A 44 9.57 -1.35 6.16
N ALA A 45 10.32 -2.44 5.96
CA ALA A 45 11.64 -2.40 5.32
C ALA A 45 11.56 -1.78 3.92
N GLY A 46 10.59 -2.20 3.09
CA GLY A 46 10.41 -1.69 1.74
C GLY A 46 10.02 -0.20 1.69
N GLU A 47 9.15 0.24 2.59
CA GLU A 47 8.76 1.65 2.68
C GLU A 47 9.93 2.54 3.07
N MET A 48 10.69 2.18 4.09
CA MET A 48 11.87 2.93 4.51
C MET A 48 12.97 2.90 3.44
N MET A 49 13.20 1.74 2.81
CA MET A 49 14.17 1.58 1.74
C MET A 49 13.80 2.36 0.48
N SER A 50 12.53 2.65 0.24
CA SER A 50 12.10 3.42 -0.95
C SER A 50 12.70 4.83 -1.04
N ILE A 51 13.14 5.37 0.10
CA ILE A 51 13.82 6.66 0.20
C ILE A 51 15.30 6.56 -0.20
N VAL A 52 15.89 5.39 0.01
CA VAL A 52 17.34 5.14 -0.04
C VAL A 52 17.75 4.35 -1.29
N ASP A 53 17.07 3.24 -1.53
CA ASP A 53 17.30 2.31 -2.62
C ASP A 53 15.97 1.71 -3.10
N ALA A 54 15.41 2.31 -4.16
CA ALA A 54 14.16 1.85 -4.76
C ALA A 54 14.23 0.39 -5.25
N SER A 55 15.42 -0.11 -5.61
CA SER A 55 15.58 -1.49 -6.10
C SER A 55 15.42 -2.49 -4.97
N GLN A 56 16.04 -2.24 -3.80
CA GLN A 56 15.83 -3.07 -2.62
C GLN A 56 14.42 -2.95 -2.05
N ALA A 57 13.81 -1.76 -2.12
CA ALA A 57 12.41 -1.57 -1.75
C ALA A 57 11.48 -2.49 -2.56
N ILE A 58 11.72 -2.59 -3.87
CA ILE A 58 10.99 -3.49 -4.77
C ILE A 58 11.15 -4.95 -4.34
N VAL A 59 12.36 -5.38 -3.96
CA VAL A 59 12.60 -6.76 -3.51
C VAL A 59 11.79 -7.07 -2.25
N CYS A 60 11.81 -6.18 -1.25
CA CYS A 60 11.04 -6.36 -0.02
C CYS A 60 9.53 -6.45 -0.29
N ILE A 61 9.02 -5.56 -1.16
CA ILE A 61 7.61 -5.55 -1.57
C ILE A 61 7.24 -6.85 -2.28
N GLN A 62 8.12 -7.35 -3.16
CA GLN A 62 7.89 -8.62 -3.85
C GLN A 62 7.83 -9.78 -2.85
N SER A 63 8.75 -9.84 -1.88
CA SER A 63 8.72 -10.85 -0.80
C SER A 63 7.39 -10.83 -0.02
N ALA A 64 6.89 -9.65 0.33
CA ALA A 64 5.59 -9.52 0.99
C ALA A 64 4.42 -10.05 0.14
N ILE A 65 4.43 -9.80 -1.18
CA ILE A 65 3.43 -10.32 -2.12
C ILE A 65 3.53 -11.84 -2.24
N ASP A 66 4.74 -12.38 -2.37
CA ASP A 66 4.97 -13.81 -2.55
C ASP A 66 4.52 -14.60 -1.30
N ILE A 67 4.73 -14.06 -0.10
CA ILE A 67 4.21 -14.64 1.15
C ILE A 67 2.68 -14.64 1.15
N CYS A 68 2.04 -13.53 0.73
CA CYS A 68 0.57 -13.50 0.61
C CYS A 68 0.06 -14.60 -0.33
N VAL A 69 0.71 -14.78 -1.49
CA VAL A 69 0.35 -15.82 -2.46
C VAL A 69 0.56 -17.22 -1.87
N LYS A 70 1.71 -17.49 -1.24
CA LYS A 70 2.05 -18.77 -0.60
C LYS A 70 1.01 -19.18 0.45
N HIS A 71 0.47 -18.23 1.21
CA HIS A 71 -0.51 -18.48 2.25
C HIS A 71 -1.98 -18.37 1.79
N GLY A 72 -2.23 -18.17 0.49
CA GLY A 72 -3.58 -18.10 -0.07
C GLY A 72 -4.32 -16.78 0.13
N ASP A 73 -3.65 -15.75 0.66
CA ASP A 73 -4.19 -14.38 0.82
C ASP A 73 -4.16 -13.61 -0.51
N ILE A 74 -4.75 -14.19 -1.55
CA ILE A 74 -4.65 -13.70 -2.94
C ILE A 74 -5.22 -12.29 -3.10
N ASN A 75 -6.34 -11.98 -2.43
CA ASN A 75 -6.93 -10.65 -2.48
C ASN A 75 -6.00 -9.57 -1.90
N VAL A 76 -5.27 -9.89 -0.83
CA VAL A 76 -4.27 -9.00 -0.23
C VAL A 76 -3.07 -8.87 -1.16
N ALA A 77 -2.59 -9.97 -1.74
CA ALA A 77 -1.52 -9.95 -2.75
C ALA A 77 -1.86 -9.01 -3.91
N ILE A 78 -3.09 -9.11 -4.45
CA ILE A 78 -3.59 -8.24 -5.52
C ILE A 78 -3.64 -6.78 -5.07
N GLN A 79 -4.16 -6.49 -3.87
CA GLN A 79 -4.18 -5.13 -3.33
C GLN A 79 -2.76 -4.55 -3.30
N LYS A 80 -1.81 -5.29 -2.73
CA LYS A 80 -0.40 -4.89 -2.64
C LYS A 80 0.19 -4.61 -4.02
N CYS A 81 -0.03 -5.48 -5.02
CA CYS A 81 0.38 -5.22 -6.40
C CYS A 81 -0.13 -3.86 -6.92
N MET A 82 -1.40 -3.50 -6.66
CA MET A 82 -1.97 -2.24 -7.13
C MET A 82 -1.39 -1.03 -6.40
N GLU A 83 -1.36 -1.07 -5.07
CA GLU A 83 -0.90 0.02 -4.21
C GLU A 83 0.59 0.29 -4.43
N TYR A 84 1.43 -0.74 -4.46
CA TYR A 84 2.87 -0.57 -4.67
C TYR A 84 3.23 -0.18 -6.09
N GLY A 85 2.56 -0.74 -7.11
CA GLY A 85 2.74 -0.27 -8.48
C GLY A 85 2.48 1.25 -8.59
N TYR A 86 1.39 1.73 -7.96
CA TYR A 86 1.08 3.15 -7.93
C TYR A 86 2.12 3.98 -7.15
N LYS A 87 2.51 3.53 -5.94
CA LYS A 87 3.52 4.21 -5.11
C LYS A 87 4.86 4.35 -5.83
N ILE A 88 5.37 3.28 -6.42
CA ILE A 88 6.62 3.26 -7.20
C ILE A 88 6.53 4.25 -8.36
N PHE A 89 5.43 4.25 -9.11
CA PHE A 89 5.28 5.23 -10.19
C PHE A 89 5.24 6.67 -9.68
N LYS A 90 4.59 6.93 -8.54
CA LYS A 90 4.53 8.27 -7.94
C LYS A 90 5.94 8.77 -7.59
N SER A 91 6.80 7.92 -7.02
CA SER A 91 8.15 8.26 -6.57
C SER A 91 9.21 8.24 -7.68
N THR A 92 9.29 7.17 -8.49
CA THR A 92 10.39 6.97 -9.45
C THR A 92 10.03 7.37 -10.88
N LYS A 93 8.74 7.56 -11.18
CA LYS A 93 8.18 7.70 -12.53
C LYS A 93 8.41 6.47 -13.43
N ASP A 94 8.82 5.34 -12.86
CA ASP A 94 9.01 4.09 -13.60
C ASP A 94 7.67 3.47 -13.98
N LYS A 95 7.29 3.65 -15.26
CA LYS A 95 6.06 3.10 -15.82
C LYS A 95 6.16 1.59 -16.03
N GLN A 96 7.35 1.08 -16.35
CA GLN A 96 7.55 -0.34 -16.60
C GLN A 96 7.31 -1.10 -15.31
N LYS A 97 7.96 -0.69 -14.22
CA LYS A 97 7.85 -1.39 -12.95
C LYS A 97 6.44 -1.36 -12.36
N ARG A 98 5.76 -0.22 -12.50
CA ARG A 98 4.33 -0.10 -12.18
C ARG A 98 3.49 -1.11 -12.96
N ASP A 99 3.69 -1.19 -14.26
CA ASP A 99 2.91 -2.07 -15.13
C ASP A 99 3.22 -3.55 -14.82
N GLU A 100 4.45 -3.92 -14.47
CA GLU A 100 4.80 -5.26 -14.00
C GLU A 100 3.98 -5.67 -12.76
N PHE A 101 3.90 -4.81 -11.75
CA PHE A 101 3.08 -5.08 -10.56
C PHE A 101 1.58 -5.16 -10.89
N TRP A 102 1.07 -4.23 -11.69
CA TRP A 102 -0.33 -4.25 -12.10
C TRP A 102 -0.70 -5.48 -12.92
N ASP A 103 0.20 -5.94 -13.80
CA ASP A 103 0.01 -7.15 -14.57
C ASP A 103 0.09 -8.40 -13.69
N GLN A 104 0.97 -8.43 -12.68
CA GLN A 104 0.98 -9.49 -11.67
C GLN A 104 -0.36 -9.59 -10.94
N GLY A 105 -0.88 -8.48 -10.42
CA GLY A 105 -2.18 -8.48 -9.75
C GLY A 105 -3.33 -8.87 -10.69
N LYS A 106 -3.26 -8.49 -11.97
CA LYS A 106 -4.23 -8.95 -12.99
C LYS A 106 -4.13 -10.46 -13.22
N ARG A 107 -2.92 -11.03 -13.31
CA ARG A 107 -2.71 -12.48 -13.45
C ARG A 107 -3.30 -13.23 -12.25
N LEU A 108 -3.00 -12.79 -11.03
CA LEU A 108 -3.55 -13.37 -9.79
C LEU A 108 -5.09 -13.35 -9.78
N ARG A 109 -5.71 -12.24 -10.21
CA ARG A 109 -7.18 -12.18 -10.33
C ARG A 109 -7.73 -13.24 -11.30
N VAL A 110 -7.10 -13.39 -12.47
CA VAL A 110 -7.54 -14.34 -13.50
C VAL A 110 -7.35 -15.79 -13.04
N GLU A 111 -6.18 -16.12 -12.52
CA GLU A 111 -5.81 -17.45 -12.05
C GLU A 111 -6.76 -17.95 -10.96
N HIS A 112 -7.08 -17.08 -9.99
CA HIS A 112 -7.96 -17.41 -8.87
C HIS A 112 -9.44 -17.05 -9.12
N LYS A 113 -9.80 -16.67 -10.36
CA LYS A 113 -11.18 -16.33 -10.77
C LYS A 113 -11.86 -15.28 -9.87
N ILE A 114 -11.09 -14.29 -9.41
CA ILE A 114 -11.58 -13.24 -8.52
C ILE A 114 -12.26 -12.15 -9.35
N PRO A 115 -13.58 -11.95 -9.23
CA PRO A 115 -14.27 -10.91 -9.97
C PRO A 115 -13.86 -9.52 -9.46
N HIS A 116 -13.91 -8.53 -10.34
CA HIS A 116 -13.70 -7.14 -9.97
C HIS A 116 -14.61 -6.23 -10.81
N SER A 117 -15.27 -5.32 -10.13
CA SER A 117 -15.95 -4.18 -10.75
C SER A 117 -15.37 -2.91 -10.14
N CYS A 118 -15.03 -1.95 -10.98
CA CYS A 118 -14.54 -0.65 -10.50
C CYS A 118 -15.74 0.17 -10.01
N VAL A 119 -15.77 0.51 -8.72
CA VAL A 119 -16.82 1.37 -8.18
C VAL A 119 -16.62 2.82 -8.61
N ILE A 120 -15.38 3.30 -8.61
CA ILE A 120 -15.00 4.65 -9.06
C ILE A 120 -13.81 4.54 -10.00
N THR A 121 -13.94 5.11 -11.21
CA THR A 121 -12.86 5.14 -12.22
C THR A 121 -12.40 6.54 -12.57
N LYS A 122 -13.03 7.57 -12.02
CA LYS A 122 -12.67 8.98 -12.22
C LYS A 122 -12.95 9.75 -10.94
N PHE A 123 -11.96 10.51 -10.49
CA PHE A 123 -12.13 11.49 -9.43
C PHE A 123 -12.51 12.84 -10.05
N GLU A 124 -13.53 13.48 -9.49
CA GLU A 124 -13.97 14.83 -9.86
C GLU A 124 -14.20 15.62 -8.58
N GLU A 125 -13.22 16.42 -8.18
CA GLU A 125 -13.18 17.17 -6.91
C GLU A 125 -14.49 17.93 -6.62
N ARG A 126 -15.05 18.61 -7.63
CA ARG A 126 -16.33 19.33 -7.57
C ARG A 126 -17.52 18.50 -7.05
N LYS A 127 -17.45 17.16 -7.08
CA LYS A 127 -18.50 16.27 -6.55
C LYS A 127 -18.47 16.17 -5.03
N TYR A 128 -17.41 16.67 -4.37
CA TYR A 128 -17.11 16.45 -2.97
C TYR A 128 -16.93 17.75 -2.17
N TYR A 129 -17.26 18.90 -2.77
CA TYR A 129 -17.03 20.23 -2.20
C TYR A 129 -17.57 20.35 -0.76
N PHE A 130 -16.65 20.42 0.22
CA PHE A 130 -16.90 20.40 1.67
C PHE A 130 -17.70 19.20 2.21
N ASP A 131 -17.83 18.12 1.45
CA ASP A 131 -18.54 16.91 1.85
C ASP A 131 -17.56 15.79 2.23
N CYS A 132 -16.92 15.99 3.37
CA CYS A 132 -15.98 15.04 3.97
C CYS A 132 -16.63 13.65 4.17
N GLN A 133 -17.93 13.59 4.46
CA GLN A 133 -18.64 12.31 4.65
C GLN A 133 -18.77 11.53 3.35
N LYS A 134 -19.14 12.20 2.27
CA LYS A 134 -19.22 11.56 0.95
C LYS A 134 -17.87 11.03 0.47
N VAL A 135 -16.77 11.77 0.73
CA VAL A 135 -15.42 11.27 0.42
C VAL A 135 -15.14 9.98 1.21
N LYS A 136 -15.44 9.95 2.51
CA LYS A 136 -15.30 8.73 3.35
C LYS A 136 -16.14 7.57 2.82
N GLU A 137 -17.39 7.81 2.45
CA GLU A 137 -18.28 6.79 1.88
C GLU A 137 -17.73 6.23 0.56
N ASP A 138 -17.24 7.10 -0.32
CA ASP A 138 -16.67 6.71 -1.61
C ASP A 138 -15.32 5.98 -1.46
N ILE A 139 -14.50 6.32 -0.47
CA ILE A 139 -13.32 5.54 -0.09
C ILE A 139 -13.74 4.15 0.43
N ARG A 140 -14.75 4.06 1.30
CA ARG A 140 -15.23 2.79 1.86
C ARG A 140 -15.74 1.82 0.81
N LYS A 141 -16.29 2.31 -0.32
CA LYS A 141 -16.72 1.47 -1.44
C LYS A 141 -15.61 0.60 -2.05
N PHE A 142 -14.35 0.93 -1.81
CA PHE A 142 -13.23 0.10 -2.22
C PHE A 142 -12.93 -1.04 -1.25
N ASN A 143 -13.39 -0.95 0.00
CA ASN A 143 -13.15 -1.97 1.02
C ASN A 143 -14.06 -3.17 0.80
N VAL A 144 -13.49 -4.36 0.95
CA VAL A 144 -14.26 -5.57 1.20
C VAL A 144 -14.25 -5.80 2.69
N GLU A 145 -15.42 -5.68 3.30
CA GLU A 145 -15.65 -5.74 4.73
C GLU A 145 -16.28 -7.07 5.13
N GLU A 146 -15.93 -7.55 6.31
CA GLU A 146 -16.52 -8.75 6.92
C GLU A 146 -16.90 -8.41 8.36
N GLU A 147 -18.09 -8.83 8.79
CA GLU A 147 -18.52 -8.68 10.17
C GLU A 147 -18.08 -9.91 10.98
N ILE A 148 -17.23 -9.69 11.98
CA ILE A 148 -16.73 -10.73 12.88
C ILE A 148 -17.01 -10.26 14.30
N ASP A 149 -17.79 -11.02 15.06
CA ASP A 149 -18.16 -10.73 16.45
C ASP A 149 -18.74 -9.31 16.66
N GLY A 150 -19.59 -8.86 15.73
CA GLY A 150 -20.20 -7.52 15.75
C GLY A 150 -19.24 -6.38 15.40
N ARG A 151 -18.04 -6.69 14.91
CA ARG A 151 -17.05 -5.71 14.44
C ARG A 151 -16.87 -5.84 12.94
N VAL A 152 -16.92 -4.70 12.25
CA VAL A 152 -16.59 -4.61 10.84
C VAL A 152 -15.07 -4.63 10.67
N ILE A 153 -14.55 -5.63 9.98
CA ILE A 153 -13.13 -5.80 9.66
C ILE A 153 -12.94 -5.61 8.16
N ILE A 154 -12.04 -4.71 7.78
CA ILE A 154 -11.63 -4.54 6.38
C ILE A 154 -10.65 -5.66 6.04
N LYS A 155 -11.03 -6.54 5.11
CA LYS A 155 -10.19 -7.67 4.67
C LYS A 155 -9.16 -7.24 3.65
N HIS A 156 -9.59 -6.44 2.67
CA HIS A 156 -8.72 -5.88 1.64
C HIS A 156 -9.45 -4.76 0.89
N LYS A 157 -8.72 -4.04 0.04
CA LYS A 157 -9.27 -3.11 -0.95
C LYS A 157 -9.35 -3.76 -2.33
N SER A 158 -10.53 -3.76 -2.95
CA SER A 158 -10.72 -4.29 -4.29
C SER A 158 -10.26 -3.26 -5.33
N LEU A 159 -8.98 -3.31 -5.68
CA LEU A 159 -8.34 -2.35 -6.58
C LEU A 159 -7.91 -2.97 -7.91
N CYS A 160 -7.83 -2.15 -8.96
CA CYS A 160 -7.22 -2.50 -10.24
C CYS A 160 -6.56 -1.28 -10.88
N ARG A 161 -5.86 -1.50 -12.01
CA ARG A 161 -5.21 -0.46 -12.82
C ARG A 161 -6.09 0.76 -13.14
N LYS A 162 -7.42 0.58 -13.28
CA LYS A 162 -8.35 1.67 -13.63
C LYS A 162 -8.83 2.47 -12.43
N CYS A 163 -8.87 1.88 -11.24
CA CYS A 163 -9.48 2.51 -10.06
C CYS A 163 -8.47 2.89 -8.96
N ILE A 164 -7.23 2.38 -9.03
CA ILE A 164 -6.17 2.76 -8.09
C ILE A 164 -5.85 4.26 -8.10
N GLY A 165 -5.82 4.90 -9.27
CA GLY A 165 -5.61 6.35 -9.39
C GLY A 165 -6.72 7.15 -8.70
N PRO A 166 -7.99 6.98 -9.12
CA PRO A 166 -9.14 7.63 -8.46
C PRO A 166 -9.24 7.37 -6.95
N TYR A 167 -8.92 6.16 -6.51
CA TYR A 167 -8.84 5.82 -5.09
C TYR A 167 -7.81 6.68 -4.35
N ASN A 168 -6.58 6.77 -4.86
CA ASN A 168 -5.55 7.60 -4.22
C ASN A 168 -5.90 9.08 -4.28
N GLN A 169 -6.54 9.57 -5.35
CA GLN A 169 -7.02 10.95 -5.42
C GLN A 169 -8.09 11.26 -4.38
N LEU A 170 -8.97 10.29 -4.09
CA LEU A 170 -9.94 10.42 -2.99
C LEU A 170 -9.27 10.48 -1.62
N CYS A 171 -8.26 9.63 -1.38
CA CYS A 171 -7.49 9.66 -0.13
C CYS A 171 -6.73 10.98 0.03
N ASP A 172 -6.00 11.42 -1.00
CA ASP A 172 -5.25 12.67 -0.98
C ASP A 172 -6.19 13.87 -0.68
N TYR A 173 -7.36 13.93 -1.34
CA TYR A 173 -8.37 14.98 -1.10
C TYR A 173 -9.03 14.89 0.29
N PHE A 174 -9.22 13.68 0.80
CA PHE A 174 -9.74 13.47 2.15
C PHE A 174 -8.81 14.08 3.21
N ASP A 175 -7.51 13.84 3.07
CA ASP A 175 -6.49 14.36 3.97
C ASP A 175 -6.42 15.90 3.87
N GLU A 176 -6.47 16.46 2.66
CA GLU A 176 -6.53 17.93 2.44
C GLU A 176 -7.70 18.58 3.17
N ILE A 177 -8.92 18.04 3.02
CA ILE A 177 -10.09 18.56 3.74
C ILE A 177 -9.94 18.39 5.25
N ALA A 178 -9.47 17.24 5.72
CA ALA A 178 -9.31 16.96 7.15
C ALA A 178 -8.33 17.94 7.82
N GLU A 179 -7.23 18.26 7.15
CA GLU A 179 -6.27 19.27 7.61
C GLU A 179 -6.90 20.67 7.67
N GLU A 180 -7.72 21.05 6.70
CA GLU A 180 -8.44 22.32 6.72
C GLU A 180 -9.38 22.40 7.93
N TYR A 181 -10.18 21.36 8.20
CA TYR A 181 -11.06 21.32 9.38
C TYR A 181 -10.28 21.46 10.69
N HIS A 182 -9.10 20.86 10.80
CA HIS A 182 -8.26 20.98 12.00
C HIS A 182 -7.64 22.37 12.19
N LYS A 183 -7.48 23.17 11.12
CA LYS A 183 -6.99 24.56 11.23
C LYS A 183 -8.03 25.53 11.81
N TYR A 184 -9.31 25.15 11.82
CA TYR A 184 -10.43 26.00 12.29
C TYR A 184 -11.01 25.55 13.64
N LEU A 185 -10.39 24.56 14.30
CA LEU A 185 -10.70 24.09 15.66
C LEU A 185 -9.62 24.55 16.64
#